data_AF-A0A8T6UQB6-F1
#
_entry.id   AF-A0A8T6UQB6-F1
#
_cell.length_a   1.000
_cell.length_b   1.000
_cell.length_c   1.000
_cell.angle_alpha   90.00
_cell.angle_beta   90.00
_cell.angle_gamma   90.00
#
_symmetry.space_group_name_H-M   'P 1'
#
loop_
_entity.id
_entity.type
_entity.pdbx_description
1 polymer ?
#
loop_
_entity_poly.entity_id
_entity_poly.type
_entity_poly.pdbx_seq_one_letter_code
_entity_poly.pdbx_strand_id
1 'polypeptide(L)'
;MTYGPDPYYEPPRRTERDRESSRRQIYALVGLFMVSVLVIGVVLAILSTGIGGETFFQTVKIFEHNPVTKGTLGEDIEITARISGFPENVTLSYQVIPNNATIETFRQIQPVNKFMLLITAGGDTYSYTIPGEEILGDLTYFITAADSVGNTEST
;
A
#
# COMPACT_ATOMS: atom_id res chain seq x y z
N MET A 1 61.10 55.27 -12.98
CA MET A 1 60.39 55.25 -14.27
C MET A 1 58.95 54.86 -13.97
N THR A 2 58.07 55.84 -13.89
CA THR A 2 56.68 55.65 -13.46
C THR A 2 55.82 55.92 -14.69
N TYR A 3 55.25 54.85 -15.27
CA TYR A 3 54.35 54.96 -16.43
C TYR A 3 53.09 55.71 -15.99
N GLY A 4 52.86 56.88 -16.59
CA GLY A 4 51.61 57.62 -16.43
C GLY A 4 50.46 56.91 -17.15
N PRO A 5 49.22 57.02 -16.66
CA PRO A 5 48.06 56.38 -17.27
C PRO A 5 47.84 56.90 -18.69
N ASP A 6 47.67 55.97 -19.63
CA ASP A 6 47.47 56.22 -21.05
C ASP A 6 46.18 57.05 -21.27
N PRO A 7 46.25 58.25 -21.88
CA PRO A 7 45.10 59.14 -22.01
C PRO A 7 43.99 58.64 -22.94
N TYR A 8 44.18 57.47 -23.59
CA TYR A 8 43.23 56.92 -24.57
C TYR A 8 42.45 55.70 -24.08
N TYR A 9 42.36 55.45 -22.76
CA TYR A 9 41.45 54.43 -22.26
C TYR A 9 40.00 54.95 -22.23
N GLU A 10 39.25 54.75 -23.32
CA GLU A 10 37.80 54.91 -23.32
C GLU A 10 37.19 53.60 -22.78
N PRO A 11 36.50 53.61 -21.62
CA PRO A 11 35.86 52.41 -21.12
C PRO A 11 34.81 51.94 -22.12
N PRO A 12 34.62 50.63 -22.31
CA PRO A 12 33.64 50.13 -23.26
C PRO A 12 32.27 50.72 -22.93
N ARG A 13 31.72 51.51 -23.87
CA ARG A 13 30.37 52.05 -23.75
C ARG A 13 29.40 50.87 -23.75
N ARG A 14 28.92 50.49 -22.56
CA ARG A 14 27.77 49.58 -22.43
C ARG A 14 26.61 50.21 -23.19
N THR A 15 26.33 49.67 -24.37
CA THR A 15 25.24 50.16 -25.20
C THR A 15 23.93 49.86 -24.47
N GLU A 16 22.94 50.75 -24.55
CA GLU A 16 21.61 50.50 -23.95
C GLU A 16 21.00 49.17 -24.41
N ARG A 17 21.39 48.71 -25.61
CA ARG A 17 21.09 47.41 -26.19
C ARG A 17 21.53 46.22 -25.32
N ASP A 18 22.65 46.31 -24.61
CA ASP A 18 23.13 45.24 -23.70
C ASP A 18 22.28 45.17 -22.42
N ARG A 19 21.82 46.32 -21.92
CA ARG A 19 20.89 46.40 -20.77
C ARG A 19 19.51 45.88 -21.14
N GLU A 20 19.06 46.14 -22.36
CA GLU A 20 17.77 45.68 -22.87
C GLU A 20 17.78 44.17 -23.11
N SER A 21 18.86 43.61 -23.65
CA SER A 21 19.07 42.16 -23.78
C SER A 21 19.08 41.47 -22.41
N SER A 22 19.81 42.02 -21.44
CA SER A 22 19.86 41.49 -20.07
C SER A 22 18.49 41.51 -19.38
N ARG A 23 17.68 42.56 -19.56
CA ARG A 23 16.31 42.61 -19.03
C ARG A 23 15.40 41.57 -19.68
N ARG A 24 15.47 41.40 -21.00
CA ARG A 24 14.71 40.36 -21.72
C ARG A 24 15.13 38.96 -21.28
N GLN A 25 16.42 38.72 -21.04
CA GLN A 25 16.93 37.47 -20.49
C GLN A 25 16.43 37.22 -19.06
N ILE A 26 16.40 38.26 -18.22
CA ILE A 26 15.85 38.16 -16.85
C ILE A 26 14.36 37.84 -16.89
N TYR A 27 13.58 38.51 -17.74
CA TYR A 27 12.15 38.22 -17.88
C TYR A 27 11.89 36.81 -18.42
N ALA A 28 12.72 36.34 -19.36
CA ALA A 28 12.64 34.97 -19.86
C ALA A 28 12.95 33.94 -18.76
N LEU A 29 13.96 34.20 -17.92
CA LEU A 29 14.32 33.31 -16.81
C LEU A 29 13.23 33.27 -15.74
N VAL A 30 12.70 34.44 -15.35
CA VAL A 30 11.62 34.54 -14.36
C VAL A 30 10.34 33.88 -14.90
N GLY A 31 10.02 34.09 -16.19
CA GLY A 31 8.90 33.43 -16.84
C GLY A 31 9.04 31.90 -16.84
N LEU A 32 10.23 31.39 -17.18
CA LEU A 32 10.50 29.95 -17.19
C LEU A 32 10.39 29.34 -15.78
N PHE A 33 10.88 30.05 -14.75
CA PHE A 33 10.76 29.61 -13.35
C PHE A 33 9.31 29.60 -12.86
N MET A 34 8.50 30.61 -13.21
CA MET A 34 7.09 30.63 -12.84
C MET A 34 6.31 29.49 -13.49
N VAL A 35 6.61 29.19 -14.76
CA VAL A 35 6.01 28.06 -15.47
C VAL A 35 6.44 26.73 -14.84
N SER A 36 7.72 26.56 -14.48
CA SER A 36 8.17 25.31 -13.86
C SER A 36 7.55 25.09 -12.48
N VAL A 37 7.43 26.13 -11.65
CA VAL A 37 6.75 26.04 -10.35
C VAL A 37 5.27 25.70 -10.52
N LEU A 38 4.59 26.28 -11.50
CA LEU A 38 3.19 25.96 -11.79
C LEU A 38 3.03 24.50 -12.25
N VAL A 39 3.88 24.04 -13.18
CA VAL A 39 3.83 22.67 -13.68
C VAL A 39 4.13 21.67 -12.56
N ILE A 40 5.14 21.92 -11.73
CA ILE A 40 5.45 21.08 -10.56
C ILE A 40 4.28 21.09 -9.59
N GLY A 41 3.69 22.26 -9.31
CA GLY A 41 2.52 22.38 -8.44
C GLY A 41 1.31 21.59 -8.95
N VAL A 42 1.04 21.64 -10.26
CA VAL A 42 -0.05 20.87 -10.89
C VAL A 42 0.26 19.38 -10.89
N VAL A 43 1.50 18.97 -11.17
CA VAL A 43 1.91 17.56 -11.13
C VAL A 43 1.82 17.02 -9.70
N LEU A 44 2.29 17.75 -8.70
CA LEU A 44 2.14 17.37 -7.29
C LEU A 44 0.68 17.39 -6.85
N ALA A 45 -0.13 18.33 -7.35
CA ALA A 45 -1.58 18.33 -7.12
C ALA A 45 -2.21 17.07 -7.72
N ILE A 46 -1.96 16.75 -8.99
CA ILE A 46 -2.50 15.54 -9.64
C ILE A 46 -2.02 14.26 -8.96
N LEU A 47 -0.75 14.20 -8.55
CA LEU A 47 -0.20 13.06 -7.82
C LEU A 47 -0.76 12.96 -6.40
N SER A 48 -1.05 14.08 -5.73
CA SER A 48 -1.65 14.09 -4.39
C SER A 48 -3.16 13.91 -4.39
N THR A 49 -3.85 14.35 -5.44
CA THR A 49 -5.29 14.21 -5.66
C THR A 49 -5.58 13.10 -6.66
N GLY A 50 -4.84 11.99 -6.57
CA GLY A 50 -4.88 10.85 -7.49
C GLY A 50 -6.24 10.68 -8.15
N ILE A 51 -6.24 10.65 -9.48
CA ILE A 51 -7.40 10.54 -10.37
C ILE A 51 -8.53 9.73 -9.71
N GLY A 52 -9.51 10.44 -9.12
CA GLY A 52 -10.71 9.89 -8.50
C GLY A 52 -10.46 8.93 -7.33
N GLY A 53 -10.73 9.35 -6.10
CA GLY A 53 -10.79 8.40 -5.00
C GLY A 53 -11.03 9.06 -3.66
N GLU A 54 -12.11 8.63 -3.02
CA GLU A 54 -12.37 8.85 -1.61
C GLU A 54 -11.11 8.56 -0.78
N THR A 55 -10.92 9.31 0.30
CA THR A 55 -9.86 9.15 1.31
C THR A 55 -9.36 7.71 1.45
N PHE A 56 -8.11 7.49 1.02
CA PHE A 56 -7.38 6.23 0.89
C PHE A 56 -7.00 5.55 2.22
N PHE A 57 -7.82 5.68 3.27
CA PHE A 57 -7.70 4.89 4.49
C PHE A 57 -8.88 3.92 4.55
N GLN A 58 -8.96 3.00 3.58
CA GLN A 58 -9.82 1.85 3.80
C GLN A 58 -9.20 1.03 4.92
N THR A 59 -9.79 1.09 6.10
CA THR A 59 -9.53 0.15 7.18
C THR A 59 -9.75 -1.27 6.66
N VAL A 60 -8.86 -2.18 7.04
CA VAL A 60 -9.01 -3.59 6.68
C VAL A 60 -10.39 -4.10 7.10
N LYS A 61 -11.09 -4.78 6.20
CA LYS A 61 -12.43 -5.32 6.49
C LYS A 61 -12.65 -6.62 5.76
N ILE A 62 -13.10 -7.63 6.49
CA ILE A 62 -13.57 -8.90 5.96
C ILE A 62 -15.05 -8.72 5.62
N PHE A 63 -15.42 -8.83 4.35
CA PHE A 63 -16.79 -8.54 3.90
C PHE A 63 -17.51 -9.73 3.29
N GLU A 64 -16.81 -10.80 2.94
CA GLU A 64 -17.41 -12.03 2.44
C GLU A 64 -16.58 -13.23 2.93
N HIS A 65 -17.25 -14.19 3.56
CA HIS A 65 -16.71 -15.52 3.83
C HIS A 65 -17.89 -16.50 3.98
N ASN A 66 -17.70 -17.75 3.57
CA ASN A 66 -18.69 -18.81 3.78
C ASN A 66 -18.23 -19.70 4.95
N PRO A 67 -18.92 -19.65 6.12
CA PRO A 67 -18.55 -20.45 7.27
C PRO A 67 -18.57 -21.97 6.98
N VAL A 68 -17.45 -22.64 7.20
CA VAL A 68 -17.38 -24.12 7.19
C VAL A 68 -17.36 -24.63 8.63
N THR A 69 -18.50 -25.11 9.13
CA THR A 69 -18.61 -25.55 10.53
C THR A 69 -18.38 -27.05 10.72
N LYS A 70 -18.29 -27.82 9.63
CA LYS A 70 -18.09 -29.28 9.65
C LYS A 70 -17.25 -29.71 8.47
N GLY A 71 -16.29 -30.59 8.73
CA GLY A 71 -15.50 -31.26 7.72
C GLY A 71 -15.91 -32.71 7.54
N THR A 72 -15.79 -33.23 6.32
CA THR A 72 -15.78 -34.67 6.09
C THR A 72 -14.39 -35.20 6.44
N LEU A 73 -14.31 -36.29 7.19
CA LEU A 73 -13.04 -36.93 7.53
C LEU A 73 -12.27 -37.29 6.26
N GLY A 74 -11.04 -36.81 6.13
CA GLY A 74 -10.18 -37.10 4.99
C GLY A 74 -10.45 -36.27 3.73
N GLU A 75 -11.39 -35.31 3.76
CA GLU A 75 -11.60 -34.36 2.65
C GLU A 75 -10.96 -33.01 2.98
N ASP A 76 -10.28 -32.45 1.98
CA ASP A 76 -9.72 -31.11 2.08
C ASP A 76 -10.83 -30.06 2.24
N ILE A 77 -10.58 -29.07 3.09
CA ILE A 77 -11.50 -27.94 3.29
C ILE A 77 -10.83 -26.67 2.79
N GLU A 78 -11.40 -26.09 1.75
CA GLU A 78 -10.99 -24.76 1.29
C GLU A 78 -11.75 -23.67 2.05
N ILE A 79 -11.01 -22.81 2.74
CA ILE A 79 -11.53 -21.63 3.41
C ILE A 79 -11.18 -20.41 2.55
N THR A 80 -12.20 -19.66 2.15
CA THR A 80 -12.05 -18.44 1.35
C THR A 80 -12.63 -17.23 2.08
N ALA A 81 -11.97 -16.09 1.92
CA ALA A 81 -12.47 -14.81 2.41
C ALA A 81 -12.12 -13.67 1.45
N ARG A 82 -13.01 -12.67 1.38
CA ARG A 82 -12.77 -11.42 0.65
C ARG A 82 -12.59 -10.27 1.61
N ILE A 83 -11.54 -9.51 1.35
CA ILE A 83 -10.99 -8.50 2.25
C ILE A 83 -10.73 -7.22 1.46
N SER A 84 -11.19 -6.09 2.00
CA SER A 84 -10.87 -4.75 1.51
C SER A 84 -9.84 -4.07 2.42
N GLY A 85 -9.21 -2.99 1.96
CA GLY A 85 -8.30 -2.19 2.79
C GLY A 85 -6.85 -2.67 2.86
N PHE A 86 -6.34 -3.26 1.78
CA PHE A 86 -4.92 -3.58 1.59
C PHE A 86 -4.25 -4.27 2.80
N PRO A 87 -4.71 -5.47 3.19
CA PRO A 87 -4.09 -6.19 4.30
C PRO A 87 -2.63 -6.52 3.97
N GLU A 88 -1.75 -6.33 4.94
CA GLU A 88 -0.37 -6.80 4.88
C GLU A 88 -0.31 -8.31 5.16
N ASN A 89 -1.16 -8.79 6.07
CA ASN A 89 -1.28 -10.20 6.38
C ASN A 89 -2.75 -10.63 6.53
N VAL A 90 -2.99 -11.89 6.19
CA VAL A 90 -4.28 -12.57 6.39
C VAL A 90 -3.97 -13.94 6.97
N THR A 91 -4.52 -14.22 8.13
CA THR A 91 -4.25 -15.43 8.91
C THR A 91 -5.55 -16.18 9.17
N LEU A 92 -5.54 -17.47 8.88
CA LEU A 92 -6.54 -18.42 9.34
C LEU A 92 -6.05 -19.02 10.67
N SER A 93 -6.85 -18.90 11.71
CA SER A 93 -6.65 -19.64 12.97
C SER A 93 -7.74 -20.68 13.09
N TYR A 94 -7.38 -21.96 13.21
CA TYR A 94 -8.36 -23.04 13.31
C TYR A 94 -8.00 -24.08 14.36
N GLN A 95 -9.03 -24.76 14.84
CA GLN A 95 -8.96 -25.81 15.82
C GLN A 95 -9.86 -26.97 15.38
N VAL A 96 -9.31 -28.19 15.40
CA VAL A 96 -10.07 -29.41 15.09
C VAL A 96 -10.31 -30.19 16.37
N ILE A 97 -11.57 -30.49 16.67
CA ILE A 97 -12.00 -31.27 17.82
C ILE A 97 -12.29 -32.70 17.33
N PRO A 98 -11.47 -33.70 17.67
CA PRO A 98 -11.71 -35.07 17.25
C PRO A 98 -13.07 -35.59 17.74
N ASN A 99 -13.74 -36.40 16.93
CA ASN A 99 -15.06 -36.98 17.29
C ASN A 99 -15.02 -37.86 18.56
N ASN A 100 -13.85 -38.38 18.93
CA ASN A 100 -13.61 -39.19 20.12
C ASN A 100 -12.92 -38.42 21.26
N ALA A 101 -12.96 -37.08 21.24
CA ALA A 101 -12.31 -36.25 22.24
C ALA A 101 -12.85 -36.51 23.65
N THR A 102 -11.94 -36.75 24.59
CA THR A 102 -12.18 -36.72 26.03
C THR A 102 -11.90 -35.32 26.59
N ILE A 103 -12.33 -35.07 27.83
CA ILE A 103 -12.05 -33.80 28.54
C ILE A 103 -10.54 -33.50 28.59
N GLU A 104 -9.69 -34.52 28.74
CA GLU A 104 -8.24 -34.35 28.78
C GLU A 104 -7.68 -33.97 27.42
N THR A 105 -8.10 -34.67 26.35
CA THR A 105 -7.66 -34.35 24.99
C THR A 105 -8.10 -32.94 24.58
N PHE A 106 -9.32 -32.53 24.92
CA PHE A 106 -9.86 -31.21 24.60
C PHE A 106 -8.98 -30.08 25.16
N ARG A 107 -8.45 -30.24 26.38
CA ARG A 107 -7.55 -29.25 27.00
C ARG A 107 -6.18 -29.12 26.33
N GLN A 108 -5.78 -30.13 25.56
CA GLN A 108 -4.50 -30.16 24.86
C GLN A 108 -4.59 -29.63 23.43
N ILE A 109 -5.81 -29.47 22.90
CA ILE A 109 -6.00 -28.97 21.54
C ILE A 109 -5.61 -27.49 21.50
N GLN A 110 -4.65 -27.14 20.66
CA GLN A 110 -4.21 -25.77 20.43
C GLN A 110 -4.64 -25.31 19.02
N PRO A 111 -4.94 -24.01 18.86
CA PRO A 111 -5.23 -23.46 17.54
C PRO A 111 -3.97 -23.48 16.66
N VAL A 112 -4.16 -23.78 15.39
CA VAL A 112 -3.15 -23.73 14.33
C VAL A 112 -3.34 -22.45 13.56
N ASN A 113 -2.26 -21.68 13.38
CA ASN A 113 -2.27 -20.42 12.64
C ASN A 113 -1.57 -20.60 11.29
N LYS A 114 -2.21 -20.18 10.20
CA LYS A 114 -1.72 -20.30 8.83
C LYS A 114 -1.97 -19.02 8.05
N PHE A 115 -1.01 -18.60 7.23
CA PHE A 115 -1.24 -17.50 6.30
C PHE A 115 -2.15 -17.96 5.16
N MET A 116 -3.15 -17.15 4.84
CA MET A 116 -3.97 -17.33 3.66
C MET A 116 -3.27 -16.70 2.45
N LEU A 117 -3.40 -17.34 1.30
CA LEU A 117 -2.78 -16.90 0.06
C LEU A 117 -3.76 -16.05 -0.74
N LEU A 118 -3.27 -14.95 -1.31
CA LEU A 118 -4.05 -14.16 -2.28
C LEU A 118 -4.22 -14.96 -3.57
N ILE A 119 -5.46 -15.20 -3.99
CA ILE A 119 -5.79 -16.06 -5.15
C ILE A 119 -6.41 -15.30 -6.33
N THR A 120 -6.80 -14.04 -6.14
CA THR A 120 -7.41 -13.22 -7.21
C THR A 120 -6.50 -12.07 -7.64
N ALA A 121 -6.47 -11.81 -8.94
CA ALA A 121 -5.73 -10.67 -9.50
C ALA A 121 -6.28 -9.31 -9.05
N GLY A 122 -7.52 -9.25 -8.54
CA GLY A 122 -8.13 -8.06 -7.96
C GLY A 122 -7.59 -7.70 -6.57
N GLY A 123 -6.80 -8.56 -5.92
CA GLY A 123 -6.16 -8.26 -4.65
C GLY A 123 -7.06 -8.36 -3.42
N ASP A 124 -8.24 -8.97 -3.53
CA ASP A 124 -9.23 -8.98 -2.44
C ASP A 124 -9.53 -10.37 -1.88
N THR A 125 -9.29 -11.45 -2.63
CA THR A 125 -9.71 -12.81 -2.23
C THR A 125 -8.53 -13.65 -1.77
N TYR A 126 -8.64 -14.18 -0.56
CA TYR A 126 -7.64 -15.01 0.10
C TYR A 126 -8.19 -16.42 0.33
N SER A 127 -7.34 -17.44 0.18
CA SER A 127 -7.70 -18.84 0.39
C SER A 127 -6.63 -19.59 1.19
N TYR A 128 -7.08 -20.54 2.00
CA TYR A 128 -6.24 -21.58 2.58
C TYR A 128 -6.98 -22.91 2.58
N THR A 129 -6.29 -23.97 2.19
CA THR A 129 -6.81 -25.33 2.23
C THR A 129 -6.30 -26.05 3.47
N ILE A 130 -7.21 -26.46 4.35
CA ILE A 130 -6.89 -27.38 5.45
C ILE A 130 -6.85 -28.79 4.84
N PRO A 131 -5.72 -29.50 4.91
CA PRO A 131 -5.62 -30.87 4.42
C PRO A 131 -6.60 -31.80 5.15
N GLY A 132 -7.24 -32.70 4.41
CA GLY A 132 -8.22 -33.63 4.97
C GLY A 132 -7.66 -34.57 6.05
N GLU A 133 -6.34 -34.80 6.06
CA GLU A 133 -5.64 -35.54 7.11
C GLU A 133 -5.67 -34.85 8.48
N GLU A 134 -5.88 -33.53 8.51
CA GLU A 134 -6.02 -32.74 9.74
C GLU A 134 -7.48 -32.70 10.24
N ILE A 135 -8.44 -33.05 9.39
CA ILE A 135 -9.88 -33.02 9.68
C ILE A 135 -10.30 -34.33 10.36
N LEU A 136 -10.20 -34.35 11.69
CA LEU A 136 -10.55 -35.49 12.54
C LEU A 136 -11.90 -35.34 13.27
N GLY A 137 -12.64 -34.25 13.04
CA GLY A 137 -13.93 -33.99 13.64
C GLY A 137 -14.44 -32.57 13.40
N ASP A 138 -15.01 -31.95 14.43
CA ASP A 138 -15.60 -30.61 14.33
C ASP A 138 -14.52 -29.53 14.16
N LEU A 139 -14.79 -28.55 13.31
CA LEU A 139 -13.88 -27.46 12.98
C LEU A 139 -14.40 -26.15 13.57
N THR A 140 -13.55 -25.45 14.31
CA THR A 140 -13.78 -24.05 14.71
C THR A 140 -12.64 -23.21 14.15
N TYR A 141 -12.95 -22.05 13.56
CA TYR A 141 -11.93 -21.17 13.00
C TYR A 141 -12.37 -19.72 13.04
N PHE A 142 -11.40 -18.83 12.89
CA PHE A 142 -11.61 -17.41 12.60
C PHE A 142 -10.53 -16.94 11.63
N ILE A 143 -10.85 -15.90 10.87
CA ILE A 143 -9.95 -15.26 9.93
C ILE A 143 -9.60 -13.90 10.49
N THR A 144 -8.30 -13.57 10.53
CA THR A 144 -7.81 -12.26 10.96
C THR A 144 -7.05 -11.61 9.82
N ALA A 145 -7.34 -10.35 9.56
CA ALA A 145 -6.64 -9.53 8.58
C ALA A 145 -6.04 -8.31 9.29
N ALA A 146 -4.78 -7.97 9.00
CA ALA A 146 -4.13 -6.78 9.53
C ALA A 146 -3.48 -5.95 8.41
N ASP A 147 -3.52 -4.63 8.55
CA ASP A 147 -2.81 -3.71 7.67
C ASP A 147 -1.48 -3.22 8.28
N SER A 148 -0.69 -2.50 7.48
CA SER A 148 0.65 -2.02 7.86
C SER A 148 0.64 -0.87 8.87
N VAL A 149 -0.53 -0.29 9.16
CA VAL A 149 -0.69 0.78 10.15
C VAL A 149 -1.29 0.28 11.46
N GLY A 150 -1.54 -1.03 11.56
CA GLY A 150 -1.95 -1.72 12.79
C GLY A 150 -3.46 -1.87 12.96
N ASN A 151 -4.28 -1.59 11.93
CA ASN A 151 -5.69 -1.96 11.99
C ASN A 151 -5.84 -3.47 11.79
N THR A 152 -6.81 -4.05 12.49
CA THR A 152 -7.08 -5.49 12.45
C THR A 152 -8.57 -5.73 12.43
N GLU A 153 -9.01 -6.74 11.68
CA GLU A 153 -10.39 -7.23 11.67
C GLU A 153 -10.40 -8.75 11.83
N SER A 154 -11.41 -9.30 12.52
CA SER A 154 -11.62 -10.75 12.62
C SER A 154 -13.08 -11.14 12.53
N THR A 155 -13.35 -12.34 12.00
CA THR A 155 -14.70 -12.95 11.91
C THR A 155 -15.17 -13.52 13.24
#